data_AF-A0A239CE42-F1
#
_entry.id   AF-A0A239CE42-F1
#
_cell.length_a   1.000
_cell.length_b   1.000
_cell.length_c   1.000
_cell.angle_alpha   90.00
_cell.angle_beta   90.00
_cell.angle_gamma   90.00
#
_symmetry.space_group_name_H-M   'P 1'
#
loop_
_entity.id
_entity.type
_entity.pdbx_description
1 polymer ?
#
loop_
_entity_poly.entity_id
_entity_poly.type
_entity_poly.pdbx_seq_one_letter_code
_entity_poly.pdbx_strand_id
1 'polypeptide(L)'
;MNSELYRIKKIANDLGKNSQLTSELKLLQELIESTETYKRYLMDICNTQKPQNSVAKAKSLDIKIEKISEEVFLCKPVMVKNYYEGDYLERFSEIRTSDLKTCGALEIHNKFWTAHEVFGGNIFASIPLELINDTHASKLQRLNWDKVQVDIYEIESGIESKASRGEIINTVEGMFNHYILVREVYGNVFMILHYKI
;
A
#
# COMPACT_ATOMS: atom_id res chain seq x y z
N MET A 1 -5.48 -22.93 -13.76
CA MET A 1 -6.19 -22.23 -14.85
C MET A 1 -7.67 -22.54 -14.70
N ASN A 2 -8.52 -21.54 -14.50
CA ASN A 2 -9.87 -21.71 -13.91
C ASN A 2 -10.86 -22.46 -14.83
N SER A 3 -11.40 -23.59 -14.38
CA SER A 3 -12.32 -24.45 -15.15
C SER A 3 -13.60 -23.71 -15.59
N GLU A 4 -14.11 -22.81 -14.75
CA GLU A 4 -15.33 -22.04 -15.02
C GLU A 4 -15.13 -20.96 -16.09
N LEU A 5 -13.94 -20.32 -16.13
CA LEU A 5 -13.61 -19.35 -17.17
C LEU A 5 -13.52 -20.02 -18.55
N TYR A 6 -13.00 -21.25 -18.59
CA TYR A 6 -12.97 -22.05 -19.82
C TYR A 6 -14.40 -22.43 -20.27
N ARG A 7 -15.26 -22.78 -19.32
CA ARG A 7 -16.68 -23.11 -19.59
C ARG A 7 -17.46 -21.90 -20.12
N ILE A 8 -17.30 -20.71 -19.54
CA ILE A 8 -17.90 -19.46 -20.02
C ILE A 8 -17.45 -19.15 -21.46
N LYS A 9 -16.15 -19.28 -21.75
CA LYS A 9 -15.62 -19.06 -23.11
C LYS A 9 -16.21 -20.01 -24.13
N LYS A 10 -16.42 -21.27 -23.76
CA LYS A 10 -17.04 -22.28 -24.62
C LYS A 10 -18.51 -21.95 -24.92
N ILE A 11 -19.31 -21.63 -23.90
CA ILE A 11 -20.73 -21.29 -24.05
C ILE A 11 -20.89 -20.02 -24.92
N ALA A 12 -20.04 -19.00 -24.72
CA ALA A 12 -20.06 -17.78 -25.54
C ALA A 12 -19.72 -18.06 -27.02
N ASN A 13 -18.79 -18.98 -27.29
CA ASN A 13 -18.45 -19.39 -28.65
C ASN A 13 -19.58 -20.21 -29.31
N ASP A 14 -20.29 -21.03 -28.53
CA ASP A 14 -21.40 -21.85 -29.00
C ASP A 14 -22.67 -21.01 -29.25
N LEU A 15 -22.85 -19.89 -28.52
CA LEU A 15 -23.87 -18.87 -28.81
C LEU A 15 -23.62 -18.17 -30.15
N GLY A 16 -22.36 -17.92 -30.52
CA GLY A 16 -22.02 -17.32 -31.81
C GLY A 16 -22.21 -18.23 -33.03
N LYS A 17 -22.52 -19.52 -32.82
CA LYS A 17 -22.61 -20.55 -33.87
C LYS A 17 -23.98 -21.21 -33.99
N ASN A 18 -24.87 -21.04 -33.01
CA ASN A 18 -26.23 -21.60 -33.04
C ASN A 18 -27.19 -20.64 -33.74
N SER A 19 -28.16 -21.20 -34.48
CA SER A 19 -29.17 -20.45 -35.25
C SER A 19 -30.61 -20.74 -34.78
N GLN A 20 -30.77 -21.49 -33.68
CA GLN A 20 -32.05 -21.96 -33.19
C GLN A 20 -32.38 -21.34 -31.83
N LEU A 21 -33.43 -20.52 -31.82
CA LEU A 21 -33.81 -19.61 -30.73
C LEU A 21 -34.00 -20.31 -29.37
N THR A 22 -34.52 -21.55 -29.37
CA THR A 22 -34.70 -22.37 -28.17
C THR A 22 -33.36 -22.85 -27.59
N SER A 23 -32.40 -23.16 -28.45
CA SER A 23 -31.04 -23.56 -28.05
C SER A 23 -30.24 -22.36 -27.54
N GLU A 24 -30.43 -21.18 -28.14
CA GLU A 24 -29.86 -19.91 -27.68
C GLU A 24 -30.35 -19.54 -26.27
N LEU A 25 -31.66 -19.63 -26.01
CA LEU A 25 -32.21 -19.37 -24.67
C LEU A 25 -31.61 -20.30 -23.61
N LYS A 26 -31.44 -21.59 -23.93
CA LYS A 26 -30.82 -22.56 -23.02
C LYS A 26 -29.35 -22.22 -22.76
N LEU A 27 -28.59 -21.87 -23.79
CA LEU A 27 -27.19 -21.47 -23.67
C LEU A 27 -27.02 -20.16 -22.90
N LEU A 28 -27.93 -19.20 -23.06
CA LEU A 28 -27.96 -17.96 -22.27
C LEU A 28 -28.22 -18.26 -20.79
N GLN A 29 -29.14 -19.17 -20.49
CA GLN A 29 -29.40 -19.60 -19.10
C GLN A 29 -28.16 -20.27 -18.49
N GLU A 30 -27.51 -21.17 -19.21
CA GLU A 30 -26.26 -21.82 -18.78
C GLU A 30 -25.10 -20.83 -18.61
N LEU A 31 -25.06 -19.79 -19.45
CA LEU A 31 -24.09 -18.69 -19.33
C LEU A 31 -24.32 -17.87 -18.06
N ILE A 32 -25.58 -17.53 -17.74
CA ILE A 32 -25.95 -16.81 -16.53
C ILE A 32 -25.53 -17.62 -15.30
N GLU A 33 -25.86 -18.91 -15.25
CA GLU A 33 -25.50 -19.79 -14.14
C GLU A 33 -23.98 -19.93 -13.96
N SER A 34 -23.27 -20.13 -15.07
CA SER A 34 -21.80 -20.26 -15.04
C SER A 34 -21.14 -18.93 -14.64
N THR A 35 -21.68 -17.79 -15.09
CA THR A 35 -21.17 -16.46 -14.75
C THR A 35 -21.45 -16.11 -13.29
N GLU A 36 -22.63 -16.40 -12.76
CA GLU A 36 -22.95 -16.23 -11.35
C GLU A 36 -22.10 -17.14 -10.45
N THR A 37 -21.83 -18.37 -10.88
CA THR A 37 -20.93 -19.28 -10.17
C THR A 37 -19.51 -18.75 -10.16
N TYR A 38 -18.99 -18.28 -11.30
CA TYR A 38 -17.66 -17.69 -11.38
C TYR A 38 -17.57 -16.37 -10.59
N LYS A 39 -18.62 -15.55 -10.59
CA LYS A 39 -18.74 -14.34 -9.76
C LYS A 39 -18.73 -14.68 -8.28
N ARG A 40 -19.46 -15.70 -7.82
CA ARG A 40 -19.42 -16.17 -6.43
C ARG A 40 -18.03 -16.69 -6.07
N TYR A 41 -17.41 -17.47 -6.95
CA TYR A 41 -16.04 -17.92 -6.76
C TYR A 41 -15.05 -16.75 -6.66
N LEU A 42 -15.16 -15.73 -7.51
CA LEU A 42 -14.35 -14.51 -7.43
C LEU A 42 -14.67 -13.70 -6.17
N MET A 43 -15.93 -13.65 -5.73
CA MET A 43 -16.32 -13.03 -4.46
C MET A 43 -15.74 -13.79 -3.28
N ASP A 44 -15.75 -15.12 -3.30
CA ASP A 44 -15.16 -15.97 -2.28
C ASP A 44 -13.65 -15.82 -2.26
N ILE A 45 -13.00 -15.74 -3.42
CA ILE A 45 -11.57 -15.37 -3.53
C ILE A 45 -11.34 -13.96 -3.01
N CYS A 46 -12.13 -12.96 -3.38
CA CYS A 46 -11.99 -11.61 -2.84
C CYS A 46 -12.26 -11.56 -1.33
N ASN A 47 -13.11 -12.46 -0.79
CA ASN A 47 -13.39 -12.58 0.63
C ASN A 47 -12.31 -13.40 1.38
N THR A 48 -11.58 -14.28 0.70
CA THR A 48 -10.44 -15.04 1.24
C THR A 48 -9.08 -14.38 0.97
N GLN A 49 -8.99 -13.46 0.01
CA GLN A 49 -7.82 -12.62 -0.32
C GLN A 49 -7.94 -11.19 0.22
N LYS A 50 -9.13 -10.73 0.65
CA LYS A 50 -9.17 -9.95 1.87
C LYS A 50 -8.57 -10.86 2.93
N PRO A 51 -7.52 -10.46 3.65
CA PRO A 51 -7.04 -11.27 4.75
C PRO A 51 -8.21 -11.43 5.73
N GLN A 52 -8.89 -12.57 5.66
CA GLN A 52 -9.50 -13.23 6.80
C GLN A 52 -8.34 -13.71 7.69
N ASN A 53 -7.55 -12.76 8.19
CA ASN A 53 -7.20 -12.82 9.58
C ASN A 53 -8.53 -12.66 10.28
N SER A 54 -9.03 -13.80 10.76
CA SER A 54 -9.98 -13.90 11.86
C SER A 54 -10.28 -12.52 12.47
N VAL A 55 -11.52 -12.07 12.30
CA VAL A 55 -12.13 -11.16 13.26
C VAL A 55 -12.32 -11.96 14.55
N ALA A 56 -11.22 -12.38 15.19
CA ALA A 56 -11.07 -11.97 16.56
C ALA A 56 -11.34 -10.47 16.51
N LYS A 57 -12.30 -9.99 17.27
CA LYS A 57 -12.34 -8.58 17.62
C LYS A 57 -10.96 -8.26 18.20
N ALA A 58 -9.98 -7.97 17.34
CA ALA A 58 -8.78 -7.27 17.73
C ALA A 58 -9.37 -6.04 18.34
N LYS A 59 -9.26 -5.94 19.67
CA LYS A 59 -9.66 -4.74 20.39
C LYS A 59 -8.97 -3.63 19.61
N SER A 60 -9.74 -2.82 18.88
CA SER A 60 -9.20 -1.65 18.21
C SER A 60 -8.53 -0.89 19.34
N LEU A 61 -7.20 -0.86 19.31
CA LEU A 61 -6.46 -0.24 20.39
C LEU A 61 -6.88 1.22 20.37
N ASP A 62 -7.31 1.73 21.52
CA ASP A 62 -7.64 3.14 21.65
C ASP A 62 -6.34 3.93 21.67
N ILE A 63 -5.81 4.18 20.47
CA ILE A 63 -4.58 4.94 20.25
C ILE A 63 -4.97 6.40 20.23
N LYS A 64 -4.53 7.14 21.25
CA LYS A 64 -4.60 8.59 21.20
C LYS A 64 -3.45 9.11 20.35
N ILE A 65 -3.81 9.91 19.36
CA ILE A 65 -2.89 10.56 18.45
C ILE A 65 -3.11 12.07 18.51
N GLU A 66 -2.02 12.82 18.42
CA GLU A 66 -2.06 14.27 18.35
C GLU A 66 -1.24 14.73 17.14
N LYS A 67 -1.81 15.61 16.31
CA LYS A 67 -1.05 16.22 15.21
C LYS A 67 -0.09 17.25 15.80
N ILE A 68 1.20 17.04 15.61
CA ILE A 68 2.25 17.92 16.16
C ILE A 68 2.79 18.91 15.13
N SER A 69 2.84 18.53 13.85
CA SER A 69 3.33 19.40 12.79
C SER A 69 2.83 19.00 11.40
N GLU A 70 3.17 19.82 10.41
CA GLU A 70 2.99 19.55 8.98
C GLU A 70 4.29 19.93 8.26
N GLU A 71 4.82 19.00 7.48
CA GLU A 71 6.12 19.13 6.82
C GLU A 71 6.02 18.78 5.34
N VAL A 72 6.96 19.29 4.54
CA VAL A 72 7.05 18.95 3.11
C VAL A 72 8.12 17.90 2.90
N PHE A 73 7.75 16.80 2.25
CA PHE A 73 8.68 15.74 1.86
C PHE A 73 8.80 15.68 0.33
N LEU A 74 9.94 15.20 -0.16
CA LEU A 74 10.03 14.62 -1.48
C LEU A 74 9.77 13.12 -1.37
N CYS A 75 8.87 12.58 -2.18
CA CYS A 75 8.48 11.19 -2.18
C CYS A 75 8.62 10.58 -3.58
N LYS A 76 9.18 9.38 -3.68
CA LYS A 76 9.17 8.61 -4.93
C LYS A 76 7.89 7.78 -4.98
N PRO A 77 7.00 7.97 -5.98
CA PRO A 77 5.74 7.25 -6.06
C PRO A 77 5.96 5.77 -6.43
N VAL A 78 5.13 4.91 -5.84
CA VAL A 78 5.00 3.51 -6.26
C VAL A 78 4.14 3.45 -7.53
N MET A 79 4.62 2.77 -8.55
CA MET A 79 4.03 2.76 -9.90
C MET A 79 3.19 1.51 -10.19
N VAL A 80 3.07 0.60 -9.22
CA VAL A 80 2.37 -0.68 -9.36
C VAL A 80 1.38 -0.90 -8.21
N LYS A 81 0.25 -1.57 -8.49
CA LYS A 81 -0.76 -1.87 -7.46
C LYS A 81 -0.33 -2.98 -6.49
N ASN A 82 0.29 -4.03 -7.02
CA ASN A 82 0.73 -5.20 -6.23
C ASN A 82 2.25 -5.16 -6.03
N TYR A 83 2.73 -4.16 -5.29
CA TYR A 83 4.18 -3.97 -5.11
C TYR A 83 4.86 -5.09 -4.31
N TYR A 84 4.11 -5.96 -3.62
CA TYR A 84 4.63 -7.16 -2.97
C TYR A 84 4.80 -8.38 -3.90
N GLU A 85 4.33 -8.30 -5.15
CA GLU A 85 4.47 -9.38 -6.12
C GLU A 85 5.72 -9.17 -7.01
N GLY A 86 6.56 -10.20 -7.10
CA GLY A 86 7.75 -10.19 -7.95
C GLY A 86 8.94 -9.42 -7.36
N ASP A 87 9.74 -8.79 -8.22
CA ASP A 87 11.00 -8.10 -7.89
C ASP A 87 10.85 -6.58 -7.72
N TYR A 88 9.60 -6.08 -7.66
CA TYR A 88 9.35 -4.65 -7.74
C TYR A 88 10.02 -3.85 -6.61
N LEU A 89 9.90 -4.28 -5.35
CA LEU A 89 10.52 -3.57 -4.22
C LEU A 89 12.04 -3.55 -4.29
N GLU A 90 12.65 -4.63 -4.79
CA GLU A 90 14.09 -4.71 -5.01
C GLU A 90 14.53 -3.67 -6.05
N ARG A 91 13.91 -3.70 -7.24
CA ARG A 91 14.16 -2.72 -8.31
C ARG A 91 13.86 -1.29 -7.87
N PHE A 92 12.79 -1.09 -7.09
CA PHE A 92 12.44 0.22 -6.54
C PHE A 92 13.52 0.71 -5.59
N SER A 93 14.07 -0.17 -4.75
CA SER A 93 15.16 0.16 -3.82
C SER A 93 16.45 0.53 -4.56
N GLU A 94 16.75 -0.14 -5.68
CA GLU A 94 17.87 0.17 -6.55
C GLU A 94 17.71 1.55 -7.21
N ILE A 95 16.53 1.82 -7.79
CA ILE A 95 16.20 3.11 -8.40
C ILE A 95 16.30 4.23 -7.38
N ARG A 96 15.66 4.08 -6.21
CA ARG A 96 15.73 5.05 -5.11
C ARG A 96 17.19 5.35 -4.73
N THR A 97 18.00 4.30 -4.56
CA THR A 97 19.40 4.44 -4.16
C THR A 97 20.21 5.15 -5.24
N SER A 98 19.98 4.81 -6.51
CA SER A 98 20.63 5.45 -7.66
C SER A 98 20.27 6.94 -7.77
N ASP A 99 18.98 7.27 -7.65
CA ASP A 99 18.47 8.64 -7.67
C ASP A 99 19.13 9.48 -6.57
N LEU A 100 19.10 8.98 -5.33
CA LEU A 100 19.68 9.66 -4.16
C LEU A 100 21.20 9.83 -4.29
N LYS A 101 21.93 8.83 -4.79
CA LYS A 101 23.39 8.92 -5.02
C LYS A 101 23.70 9.98 -6.07
N THR A 102 23.02 9.91 -7.22
CA THR A 102 23.23 10.83 -8.36
C THR A 102 22.92 12.28 -7.97
N CYS A 103 21.95 12.47 -7.08
CA CYS A 103 21.56 13.80 -6.60
C CYS A 103 22.39 14.30 -5.40
N GLY A 104 23.25 13.47 -4.81
CA GLY A 104 24.05 13.83 -3.63
C GLY A 104 23.27 13.88 -2.32
N ALA A 105 22.10 13.21 -2.26
CA ALA A 105 21.19 13.23 -1.11
C ALA A 105 21.19 11.94 -0.29
N LEU A 106 21.91 10.89 -0.71
CA LEU A 106 21.88 9.57 -0.07
C LEU A 106 22.29 9.60 1.41
N GLU A 107 23.38 10.29 1.76
CA GLU A 107 23.86 10.33 3.14
C GLU A 107 22.88 11.06 4.06
N ILE A 108 22.25 12.13 3.57
CA ILE A 108 21.22 12.89 4.30
C ILE A 108 20.00 12.01 4.54
N HIS A 109 19.53 11.33 3.49
CA HIS A 109 18.44 10.35 3.57
C HIS A 109 18.73 9.26 4.61
N ASN A 110 19.90 8.63 4.52
CA ASN A 110 20.27 7.54 5.41
C ASN A 110 20.39 8.00 6.86
N LYS A 111 20.96 9.18 7.10
CA LYS A 111 21.04 9.75 8.44
C LYS A 111 19.65 9.98 9.03
N PHE A 112 18.73 10.53 8.24
CA PHE A 112 17.35 10.77 8.67
C PHE A 112 16.64 9.46 9.03
N TRP A 113 16.64 8.47 8.13
CA TRP A 113 15.97 7.19 8.38
C TRP A 113 16.68 6.28 9.39
N THR A 114 17.96 6.50 9.67
CA THR A 114 18.64 5.81 10.78
C THR A 114 18.20 6.37 12.13
N ALA A 115 17.86 7.66 12.20
CA ALA A 115 17.31 8.28 13.42
C ALA A 115 15.83 7.92 13.66
N HIS A 116 15.14 7.42 12.62
CA HIS A 116 13.72 7.06 12.66
C HIS A 116 13.55 5.59 12.28
N GLU A 117 13.51 4.72 13.28
CA GLU A 117 13.30 3.29 13.06
C GLU A 117 11.91 3.07 12.44
N VAL A 118 11.84 2.51 11.23
CA VAL A 118 10.58 2.28 10.53
C VAL A 118 9.91 1.00 11.02
N PHE A 119 8.69 1.12 11.53
CA PHE A 119 7.93 0.00 12.08
C PHE A 119 7.00 -0.63 11.04
N GLY A 120 6.38 0.19 10.20
CA GLY A 120 5.44 -0.21 9.16
C GLY A 120 5.06 0.99 8.29
N GLY A 121 4.38 0.73 7.17
CA GLY A 121 3.98 1.77 6.24
C GLY A 121 3.98 1.30 4.80
N ASN A 122 3.45 2.14 3.93
CA ASN A 122 3.30 1.88 2.50
C ASN A 122 3.96 2.97 1.63
N ILE A 123 4.85 3.76 2.23
CA ILE A 123 5.76 4.68 1.54
C ILE A 123 7.19 4.15 1.70
N PHE A 124 7.90 3.98 0.59
CA PHE A 124 9.18 3.25 0.56
C PHE A 124 10.40 4.14 0.27
N ALA A 125 10.16 5.40 -0.07
CA ALA A 125 11.19 6.35 -0.46
C ALA A 125 10.68 7.78 -0.24
N SER A 126 11.17 8.43 0.80
CA SER A 126 10.94 9.85 0.99
C SER A 126 12.07 10.51 1.77
N ILE A 127 12.15 11.84 1.72
CA ILE A 127 13.10 12.65 2.46
C ILE A 127 12.47 14.01 2.78
N PRO A 128 12.62 14.55 4.01
CA PRO A 128 12.15 15.90 4.31
C PRO A 128 12.84 16.92 3.42
N LEU A 129 12.07 17.83 2.82
CA LEU A 129 12.59 18.86 1.92
C LEU A 129 13.54 19.80 2.66
N GLU A 130 13.30 20.07 3.93
CA GLU A 130 14.12 20.96 4.77
C GLU A 130 15.56 20.44 4.97
N LEU A 131 15.78 19.12 4.91
CA LEU A 131 17.11 18.53 5.12
C LEU A 131 18.01 18.62 3.88
N ILE A 132 17.47 19.02 2.72
CA ILE A 132 18.20 19.09 1.46
C ILE A 132 18.15 20.51 0.87
N ASN A 133 19.21 20.89 0.16
CA ASN A 133 19.23 22.18 -0.54
C ASN A 133 18.39 22.14 -1.84
N ASP A 134 18.10 23.32 -2.38
CA ASP A 134 17.31 23.48 -3.61
C ASP A 134 17.91 22.75 -4.82
N THR A 135 19.23 22.58 -4.85
CA THR A 135 19.91 21.86 -5.94
C THR A 135 19.62 20.36 -5.87
N HIS A 136 19.71 19.75 -4.70
CA HIS A 136 19.36 18.34 -4.48
C HIS A 136 17.87 18.12 -4.78
N ALA A 137 17.01 18.99 -4.23
CA ALA A 137 15.57 18.91 -4.43
C ALA A 137 15.19 18.98 -5.91
N SER A 138 15.71 19.98 -6.64
CA SER A 138 15.43 20.15 -8.08
C SER A 138 15.89 18.96 -8.91
N LYS A 139 17.02 18.34 -8.57
CA LYS A 139 17.51 17.13 -9.26
C LYS A 139 16.61 15.93 -9.00
N LEU A 140 16.21 15.70 -7.74
CA LEU A 140 15.30 14.61 -7.38
C LEU A 140 13.94 14.78 -8.04
N GLN A 141 13.40 16.00 -8.09
CA GLN A 141 12.14 16.29 -8.78
C GLN A 141 12.18 15.97 -10.27
N ARG A 142 13.31 16.24 -10.95
CA ARG A 142 13.51 15.81 -12.35
C ARG A 142 13.55 14.30 -12.53
N LEU A 143 13.81 13.55 -11.46
CA LEU A 143 13.73 12.09 -11.40
C LEU A 143 12.37 11.60 -10.88
N ASN A 144 11.32 12.42 -10.98
CA ASN A 144 9.96 12.11 -10.54
C ASN A 144 9.85 11.82 -9.02
N TRP A 145 10.55 12.61 -8.21
CA TRP A 145 10.23 12.71 -6.79
C TRP A 145 9.27 13.87 -6.58
N ASP A 146 8.09 13.58 -6.05
CA ASP A 146 7.02 14.56 -5.90
C ASP A 146 7.07 15.25 -4.54
N LYS A 147 6.73 16.54 -4.51
CA LYS A 147 6.54 17.26 -3.24
C LYS A 147 5.20 16.84 -2.65
N VAL A 148 5.23 16.34 -1.42
CA VAL A 148 4.06 15.85 -0.71
C VAL A 148 3.99 16.52 0.66
N GLN A 149 2.80 16.98 1.03
CA GLN A 149 2.53 17.46 2.39
C GLN A 149 2.35 16.27 3.32
N VAL A 150 3.03 16.30 4.46
CA VAL A 150 3.06 15.21 5.43
C VAL A 150 2.61 15.74 6.79
N ASP A 151 1.47 15.26 7.27
CA ASP A 151 1.06 15.52 8.64
C ASP A 151 1.86 14.58 9.57
N ILE A 152 2.45 15.12 10.63
CA ILE A 152 3.14 14.33 11.64
C ILE A 152 2.26 14.25 12.88
N TYR A 153 1.95 13.02 13.27
CA TYR A 153 1.21 12.72 14.49
C TYR A 153 2.13 12.03 15.50
N GLU A 154 2.02 12.41 16.76
CA GLU A 154 2.62 11.70 17.87
C GLU A 154 1.61 10.73 18.48
N ILE A 155 2.06 9.53 18.86
CA ILE A 155 1.26 8.56 19.61
C ILE A 155 1.55 8.73 21.10
N GLU A 156 0.51 8.86 21.92
CA GLU A 156 0.64 9.02 23.38
C GLU A 156 1.52 7.91 24.00
N SER A 157 2.45 8.31 24.87
CA SER A 157 3.45 7.41 25.45
C SER A 157 2.82 6.25 26.24
N GLY A 158 3.53 5.12 26.29
CA GLY A 158 3.11 3.93 27.06
C GLY A 158 2.21 2.96 26.29
N ILE A 159 1.94 3.19 25.00
CA ILE A 159 1.23 2.23 24.16
C ILE A 159 2.00 0.91 23.98
N GLU A 160 3.32 0.98 23.92
CA GLU A 160 4.24 -0.16 23.79
C GLU A 160 4.15 -1.15 24.96
N SER A 161 3.68 -0.70 26.13
CA SER A 161 3.42 -1.56 27.28
C SER A 161 2.07 -2.26 27.23
N LYS A 162 1.17 -1.80 26.35
CA LYS A 162 -0.23 -2.25 26.25
C LYS A 162 -0.52 -3.05 24.98
N ALA A 163 0.35 -2.97 23.98
CA ALA A 163 0.14 -3.53 22.65
C ALA A 163 1.42 -4.07 22.04
N SER A 164 1.28 -5.14 21.26
CA SER A 164 2.33 -5.62 20.37
C SER A 164 2.55 -4.67 19.20
N ARG A 165 3.75 -4.72 18.61
CA ARG A 165 4.08 -3.99 17.37
C ARG A 165 3.07 -4.23 16.26
N GLY A 166 2.62 -5.48 16.09
CA GLY A 166 1.64 -5.84 15.06
C GLY A 166 0.27 -5.19 15.28
N GLU A 167 -0.20 -5.11 16.54
CA GLU A 167 -1.48 -4.44 16.86
C GLU A 167 -1.41 -2.94 16.59
N ILE A 168 -0.27 -2.29 16.89
CA ILE A 168 -0.07 -0.87 16.60
C ILE A 168 -0.09 -0.65 15.08
N ILE A 169 0.68 -1.43 14.31
CA ILE A 169 0.71 -1.33 12.84
C ILE A 169 -0.69 -1.50 12.25
N ASN A 170 -1.41 -2.56 12.63
CA ASN A 170 -2.75 -2.83 12.12
C ASN A 170 -3.74 -1.70 12.46
N THR A 171 -3.63 -1.10 13.65
CA THR A 171 -4.49 0.01 14.05
C THR A 171 -4.21 1.25 13.21
N VAL A 172 -2.93 1.59 13.01
CA VAL A 172 -2.51 2.75 12.19
C VAL A 172 -2.88 2.55 10.71
N GLU A 173 -2.71 1.34 10.18
CA GLU A 173 -3.09 1.00 8.80
C GLU A 173 -4.60 1.19 8.55
N GLY A 174 -5.44 0.92 9.56
CA GLY A 174 -6.87 1.19 9.49
C GLY A 174 -7.25 2.67 9.56
N MET A 175 -6.34 3.54 10.00
CA MET A 175 -6.59 4.98 10.19
C MET A 175 -6.04 5.84 9.04
N PHE A 176 -4.96 5.41 8.39
CA PHE A 176 -4.23 6.22 7.41
C PHE A 176 -3.97 5.47 6.10
N ASN A 177 -4.32 6.10 4.99
CA ASN A 177 -4.18 5.50 3.65
C ASN A 177 -2.73 5.43 3.18
N HIS A 178 -1.95 6.49 3.39
CA HIS A 178 -0.55 6.59 2.96
C HIS A 178 0.29 7.04 4.15
N TYR A 179 1.06 6.13 4.73
CA TYR A 179 1.72 6.41 6.00
C TYR A 179 3.07 5.71 6.16
N ILE A 180 3.86 6.24 7.10
CA ILE A 180 4.97 5.55 7.73
C ILE A 180 4.79 5.66 9.24
N LEU A 181 4.77 4.53 9.93
CA LEU A 181 4.89 4.44 11.38
C LEU A 181 6.38 4.33 11.71
N VAL A 182 6.88 5.29 12.48
CA VAL A 182 8.27 5.33 12.92
C VAL A 182 8.38 5.42 14.43
N ARG A 183 9.55 5.03 14.95
CA ARG A 183 9.99 5.35 16.29
C ARG A 183 11.24 6.21 16.21
N GLU A 184 11.19 7.41 16.76
CA GLU A 184 12.37 8.23 16.94
C GLU A 184 13.30 7.57 17.96
N VAL A 185 14.54 7.27 17.58
CA VAL A 185 15.45 6.44 18.37
C VAL A 185 15.87 7.13 19.68
N TYR A 186 16.06 8.45 19.67
CA TYR A 186 16.56 9.18 20.85
C TYR A 186 15.47 9.47 21.88
N GLY A 187 14.29 9.89 21.44
CA GLY A 187 13.15 10.16 22.31
C GLY A 187 12.32 8.92 22.69
N ASN A 188 12.51 7.79 22.00
CA ASN A 188 11.59 6.64 22.05
C ASN A 188 10.13 7.05 21.78
N VAL A 189 9.93 7.99 20.84
CA VAL A 189 8.62 8.54 20.51
C VAL A 189 8.09 7.85 19.26
N PHE A 190 6.86 7.37 19.32
CA PHE A 190 6.18 6.84 18.15
C PHE A 190 5.50 7.96 17.38
N MET A 191 5.78 8.01 16.08
CA MET A 191 5.20 9.00 15.19
C MET A 191 4.59 8.35 13.96
N ILE A 192 3.52 8.95 13.47
CA ILE A 192 2.86 8.59 12.22
C ILE A 192 3.08 9.74 11.25
N LEU A 193 3.76 9.46 10.15
CA LEU A 193 3.92 10.38 9.04
C LEU A 193 2.83 10.05 8.03
N HIS A 194 1.81 10.91 7.90
CA HIS A 194 0.69 10.74 6.98
C HIS A 194 0.87 11.59 5.72
N TYR A 195 1.05 10.91 4.59
CA TYR A 195 1.36 11.54 3.30
C TYR A 195 0.07 11.87 2.54
N LYS A 196 -0.11 13.14 2.19
CA LYS A 196 -1.29 13.62 1.41
C LYS A 196 -1.08 13.38 -0.08
N ILE A 197 -1.17 12.11 -0.49
CA ILE A 197 -1.05 11.60 -1.87
C ILE A 197 -2.42 11.20 -2.40
#